data_AF-Q8XTB6-F1
#
_entry.id   AF-Q8XTB6-F1
#
_cell.length_a   1.000
_cell.length_b   1.000
_cell.length_c   1.000
_cell.angle_alpha   90.00
_cell.angle_beta   90.00
_cell.angle_gamma   90.00
#
_symmetry.space_group_name_H-M   'P 1'
#
loop_
_entity.id
_entity.type
_entity.pdbx_description
1 polymer ?
#
loop_
_entity_poly.entity_id
_entity_poly.type
_entity_poly.pdbx_seq_one_letter_code
_entity_poly.pdbx_strand_id
1 'polypeptide(L)'
;MKTILKRPGIRQTAALACALWLTAGCAATGAGTQENAFAPLVRGLADRLTTADQVALSKWDTGQSVYDPEREAKVIANVSGQAPAYGLTAEEVASVFADQMEANKTVQYALLNGWRRDGAAPSAPRQSLRDVIRPRLDTLQASILAGLRDTASLRRAPDCQAQAAIAAGQVARERSLDALHRVALDRATARLCVKR
;
A
#
# COMPACT_ATOMS: atom_id res chain seq x y z
N MET A 1 -75.21 25.03 -17.42
CA MET A 1 -73.78 25.31 -17.68
C MET A 1 -72.95 24.29 -16.92
N LYS A 2 -72.07 23.54 -17.64
CA LYS A 2 -70.83 22.88 -17.16
C LYS A 2 -70.97 21.99 -15.88
N THR A 3 -70.70 20.69 -15.84
CA THR A 3 -69.84 19.81 -16.64
C THR A 3 -70.22 18.37 -16.31
N ILE A 4 -70.12 17.48 -17.30
CA ILE A 4 -70.47 16.06 -17.28
C ILE A 4 -69.51 15.28 -16.36
N LEU A 5 -70.04 14.48 -15.44
CA LEU A 5 -69.31 13.37 -14.84
C LEU A 5 -70.16 12.11 -14.74
N LYS A 6 -69.53 11.04 -15.23
CA LYS A 6 -69.73 9.61 -14.94
C LYS A 6 -70.99 8.95 -15.49
N ARG A 7 -70.74 7.99 -16.39
CA ARG A 7 -71.49 6.75 -16.43
C ARG A 7 -70.57 5.52 -16.35
N PRO A 8 -71.12 4.41 -15.85
CA PRO A 8 -70.39 3.32 -15.21
C PRO A 8 -70.36 2.06 -16.09
N GLY A 9 -69.71 0.99 -15.61
CA GLY A 9 -69.81 -0.30 -16.28
C GLY A 9 -69.04 -1.40 -15.54
N ILE A 10 -69.78 -2.19 -14.75
CA ILE A 10 -69.37 -3.44 -14.10
C ILE A 10 -69.21 -4.54 -15.16
N ARG A 11 -68.26 -5.48 -14.97
CA ARG A 11 -68.29 -6.92 -15.34
C ARG A 11 -66.94 -7.56 -14.94
N GLN A 12 -66.84 -8.27 -13.82
CA GLN A 12 -67.01 -9.72 -13.62
C GLN A 12 -66.08 -10.66 -14.43
N THR A 13 -65.40 -11.50 -13.63
CA THR A 13 -64.94 -12.90 -13.82
C THR A 13 -63.57 -13.24 -14.44
N ALA A 14 -62.79 -13.93 -13.58
CA ALA A 14 -61.96 -15.13 -13.79
C ALA A 14 -60.73 -15.07 -14.71
N ALA A 15 -59.56 -15.34 -14.13
CA ALA A 15 -58.68 -16.45 -14.53
C ALA A 15 -57.43 -16.51 -13.63
N LEU A 16 -57.19 -17.67 -13.00
CA LEU A 16 -55.87 -18.05 -12.55
C LEU A 16 -54.95 -18.13 -13.78
N ALA A 17 -53.85 -17.38 -13.78
CA ALA A 17 -52.74 -17.61 -14.68
C ALA A 17 -51.44 -17.65 -13.87
N CYS A 18 -50.87 -18.85 -13.81
CA CYS A 18 -49.59 -19.19 -13.23
C CYS A 18 -48.49 -18.43 -13.98
N ALA A 19 -47.85 -17.44 -13.34
CA ALA A 19 -46.65 -16.80 -13.86
C ALA A 19 -45.44 -17.33 -13.08
N LEU A 20 -44.84 -18.41 -13.59
CA LEU A 20 -43.48 -18.80 -13.21
C LEU A 20 -42.54 -17.68 -13.64
N TRP A 21 -42.05 -16.90 -12.67
CA TRP A 21 -40.92 -16.02 -12.91
C TRP A 21 -39.67 -16.89 -12.98
N LEU A 22 -39.20 -17.14 -14.21
CA LEU A 22 -37.86 -17.60 -14.48
C LEU A 22 -36.88 -16.52 -14.00
N THR A 23 -36.41 -16.64 -12.77
CA THR A 23 -35.21 -15.91 -12.34
C THR A 23 -34.02 -16.54 -13.07
N ALA A 24 -33.71 -16.00 -14.25
CA ALA A 24 -32.40 -16.16 -14.87
C ALA A 24 -31.39 -15.49 -13.93
N GLY A 25 -30.89 -16.25 -12.96
CA GLY A 25 -29.75 -15.86 -12.16
C GLY A 25 -28.57 -15.73 -13.10
N CYS A 26 -28.19 -14.49 -13.43
CA CYS A 26 -26.85 -14.19 -13.90
C CYS A 26 -25.91 -14.76 -12.83
N ALA A 27 -25.32 -15.92 -13.11
CA ALA A 27 -24.08 -16.31 -12.48
C ALA A 27 -23.06 -15.25 -12.93
N ALA A 28 -22.99 -14.14 -12.19
CA ALA A 28 -21.79 -13.35 -12.15
C ALA A 28 -20.73 -14.29 -11.60
N THR A 29 -20.01 -14.96 -12.51
CA THR A 29 -18.68 -15.45 -12.20
C THR A 29 -17.95 -14.23 -11.69
N GLY A 30 -17.77 -14.16 -10.38
CA GLY A 30 -16.88 -13.20 -9.79
C GLY A 30 -15.54 -13.44 -10.46
N ALA A 31 -15.21 -12.60 -11.45
CA ALA A 31 -13.86 -12.44 -11.91
C ALA A 31 -13.15 -11.88 -10.68
N GLY A 32 -12.67 -12.78 -9.82
CA GLY A 32 -11.74 -12.43 -8.77
C GLY A 32 -10.62 -11.73 -9.49
N THR A 33 -10.58 -10.41 -9.37
CA THR A 33 -9.55 -9.59 -10.00
C THR A 33 -8.23 -10.17 -9.52
N GLN A 34 -7.53 -10.86 -10.42
CA GLN A 34 -6.26 -11.49 -10.12
C GLN A 34 -5.34 -10.39 -9.57
N GLU A 35 -4.86 -10.58 -8.34
CA GLU A 35 -4.02 -9.61 -7.67
C GLU A 35 -2.79 -9.31 -8.52
N ASN A 36 -2.41 -8.03 -8.61
CA ASN A 36 -1.19 -7.66 -9.32
C ASN A 36 0.01 -8.40 -8.69
N ALA A 37 0.85 -9.02 -9.51
CA ALA A 37 1.95 -9.85 -9.02
C ALA A 37 3.01 -9.07 -8.21
N PHE A 38 3.08 -7.74 -8.33
CA PHE A 38 3.91 -6.89 -7.48
C PHE A 38 3.29 -6.56 -6.13
N ALA A 39 1.97 -6.74 -5.96
CA ALA A 39 1.26 -6.29 -4.76
C ALA A 39 1.83 -6.87 -3.46
N PRO A 40 2.21 -8.16 -3.34
CA PRO A 40 2.85 -8.67 -2.13
C PRO A 40 4.15 -7.94 -1.77
N LEU A 41 5.04 -7.71 -2.75
CA LEU A 41 6.28 -6.96 -2.55
C LEU A 41 5.97 -5.51 -2.12
N VAL A 42 5.11 -4.82 -2.87
CA VAL A 42 4.75 -3.42 -2.61
C VAL A 42 4.08 -3.26 -1.24
N ARG A 43 3.29 -4.24 -0.79
CA ARG A 43 2.70 -4.26 0.55
C ARG A 43 3.76 -4.33 1.63
N GLY A 44 4.82 -5.13 1.45
CA GLY A 44 5.98 -5.13 2.35
C GLY A 44 6.70 -3.77 2.41
N LEU A 45 6.87 -3.10 1.27
CA LEU A 45 7.45 -1.75 1.22
C LEU A 45 6.56 -0.71 1.93
N ALA A 46 5.24 -0.77 1.72
CA ALA A 46 4.27 0.10 2.39
C ALA A 46 4.22 -0.14 3.91
N ASP A 47 4.24 -1.40 4.34
CA ASP A 47 4.24 -1.76 5.76
C ASP A 47 5.55 -1.33 6.45
N ARG A 48 6.67 -1.29 5.71
CA ARG A 48 7.93 -0.68 6.18
C ARG A 48 7.85 0.84 6.21
N LEU A 49 7.29 1.46 5.17
CA LEU A 49 7.15 2.91 5.06
C LEU A 49 6.34 3.49 6.23
N THR A 50 5.20 2.89 6.56
CA THR A 50 4.29 3.34 7.64
C THR A 50 4.88 3.23 9.05
N THR A 51 6.06 2.63 9.22
CA THR A 51 6.81 2.75 10.47
C THR A 51 7.34 4.18 10.70
N ALA A 52 7.43 5.00 9.65
CA ALA A 52 7.85 6.39 9.70
C ALA A 52 7.04 7.22 10.71
N ASP A 53 5.74 6.95 10.84
CA ASP A 53 4.83 7.66 11.74
C ASP A 53 5.26 7.52 13.20
N GLN A 54 5.50 6.28 13.63
CA GLN A 54 5.95 5.97 14.99
C GLN A 54 7.38 6.44 15.24
N VAL A 55 8.25 6.35 14.23
CA VAL A 55 9.62 6.89 14.31
C VAL A 55 9.59 8.42 14.43
N ALA A 56 8.72 9.10 13.68
CA ALA A 56 8.53 10.54 13.76
C ALA A 56 8.02 10.95 15.14
N LEU A 57 7.02 10.26 15.70
CA LEU A 57 6.52 10.52 17.06
C LEU A 57 7.65 10.36 18.09
N SER A 58 8.43 9.30 18.00
CA SER A 58 9.58 9.10 18.91
C SER A 58 10.63 10.21 18.76
N LYS A 59 10.90 10.70 17.55
CA LYS A 59 11.84 11.80 17.30
C LYS A 59 11.31 13.16 17.73
N TRP A 60 10.00 13.37 17.64
CA TRP A 60 9.35 14.53 18.22
C TRP A 60 9.58 14.58 19.73
N ASP A 61 9.36 13.46 20.41
CA ASP A 61 9.49 13.39 21.88
C ASP A 61 10.95 13.50 22.35
N THR A 62 11.90 12.96 21.58
CA THR A 62 13.33 12.88 21.97
C THR A 62 14.21 13.98 21.39
N GLY A 63 13.76 14.70 20.37
CA GLY A 63 14.56 15.68 19.63
C GLY A 63 15.64 15.09 18.72
N GLN A 64 15.67 13.77 18.53
CA GLN A 64 16.67 13.11 17.68
C GLN A 64 16.51 13.48 16.20
N SER A 65 17.64 13.53 15.48
CA SER A 65 17.67 13.82 14.05
C SER A 65 16.92 12.78 13.22
N VAL A 66 16.27 13.23 12.13
CA VAL A 66 15.70 12.33 11.14
C VAL A 66 16.81 11.55 10.41
N TYR A 67 17.82 12.27 9.93
CA TYR A 67 18.97 11.70 9.23
C TYR A 67 20.03 11.20 10.20
N ASP A 68 20.44 9.95 10.02
CA ASP A 68 21.50 9.30 10.78
C ASP A 68 22.35 8.48 9.79
N PRO A 69 23.41 9.08 9.22
CA PRO A 69 24.18 8.46 8.14
C PRO A 69 24.84 7.15 8.56
N GLU A 70 25.37 7.08 9.78
CA GLU A 70 26.05 5.89 10.26
C GLU A 70 25.07 4.73 10.44
N ARG A 71 23.89 5.01 11.01
CA ARG A 71 22.84 4.00 11.14
C ARG A 71 22.28 3.58 9.80
N GLU A 72 22.04 4.51 8.89
CA GLU A 72 21.55 4.20 7.54
C GLU A 72 22.54 3.33 6.77
N ALA A 73 23.84 3.66 6.81
CA ALA A 73 24.89 2.85 6.22
C ALA A 73 24.93 1.43 6.81
N LYS A 74 24.81 1.29 8.13
CA LYS A 74 24.73 -0.03 8.79
C LYS A 74 23.52 -0.85 8.33
N VAL A 75 22.34 -0.23 8.18
CA VAL A 75 21.16 -0.96 7.68
C VAL A 75 21.37 -1.41 6.24
N ILE A 76 21.90 -0.53 5.37
CA ILE A 76 22.19 -0.88 3.97
C ILE A 76 23.22 -2.02 3.89
N ALA A 77 24.29 -1.95 4.68
CA ALA A 77 25.30 -3.01 4.72
C ALA A 77 24.70 -4.35 5.18
N ASN A 78 23.92 -4.33 6.27
CA ASN A 78 23.29 -5.53 6.83
C ASN A 78 22.36 -6.21 5.83
N VAL A 79 21.49 -5.45 5.17
CA VAL A 79 20.54 -6.03 4.21
C VAL A 79 21.23 -6.48 2.93
N SER A 80 22.25 -5.76 2.47
CA SER A 80 23.03 -6.16 1.29
C SER A 80 23.79 -7.46 1.52
N GLY A 81 24.29 -7.69 2.73
CA GLY A 81 24.92 -8.95 3.12
C GLY A 81 23.99 -10.16 3.10
N GLN A 82 22.66 -9.95 3.16
CA GLN A 82 21.67 -11.01 3.08
C GLN A 82 21.26 -11.34 1.64
N ALA A 83 21.60 -10.50 0.67
CA ALA A 83 21.16 -10.63 -0.72
C ALA A 83 21.45 -12.03 -1.35
N PRO A 84 22.63 -12.65 -1.15
CA PRO A 84 22.93 -13.95 -1.76
C PRO A 84 21.98 -15.07 -1.33
N ALA A 85 21.47 -15.03 -0.09
CA ALA A 85 20.51 -16.03 0.42
C ALA A 85 19.17 -16.00 -0.33
N TYR A 86 18.88 -14.92 -1.04
CA TYR A 86 17.68 -14.73 -1.85
C TYR A 86 17.96 -14.78 -3.36
N GLY A 87 19.20 -15.07 -3.78
CA GLY A 87 19.60 -15.04 -5.19
C GLY A 87 19.62 -13.63 -5.80
N LEU A 88 19.83 -12.60 -4.96
CA LEU A 88 19.89 -11.19 -5.35
C LEU A 88 21.32 -10.67 -5.28
N THR A 89 21.64 -9.60 -6.01
CA THR A 89 22.94 -8.91 -5.85
C THR A 89 22.90 -7.92 -4.69
N ALA A 90 24.05 -7.69 -4.07
CA ALA A 90 24.18 -6.68 -3.00
C ALA A 90 23.80 -5.28 -3.50
N GLU A 91 24.19 -4.91 -4.73
CA GLU A 91 23.88 -3.61 -5.34
C GLU A 91 22.38 -3.40 -5.56
N GLU A 92 21.70 -4.45 -6.03
CA GLU A 92 20.25 -4.43 -6.26
C GLU A 92 19.49 -4.20 -4.95
N VAL A 93 19.86 -4.95 -3.90
CA VAL A 93 19.26 -4.82 -2.58
C VAL A 93 19.59 -3.47 -1.94
N ALA A 94 20.85 -3.02 -2.02
CA ALA A 94 21.27 -1.72 -1.52
C ALA A 94 20.46 -0.58 -2.15
N SER A 95 20.24 -0.64 -3.47
CA SER A 95 19.46 0.36 -4.20
C SER A 95 18.00 0.42 -3.73
N VAL A 96 17.33 -0.73 -3.62
CA VAL A 96 15.94 -0.77 -3.14
C VAL A 96 15.85 -0.28 -1.69
N PHE A 97 16.75 -0.69 -0.80
CA PHE A 97 16.69 -0.27 0.61
C PHE A 97 17.11 1.18 0.82
N ALA A 98 17.99 1.74 -0.01
CA ALA A 98 18.24 3.18 -0.03
C ALA A 98 16.96 3.94 -0.39
N ASP A 99 16.17 3.46 -1.36
CA ASP A 99 14.87 4.05 -1.69
C ASP A 99 13.88 3.97 -0.52
N GLN A 100 13.86 2.84 0.20
CA GLN A 100 13.03 2.70 1.40
C GLN A 100 13.43 3.70 2.50
N MET A 101 14.73 3.97 2.67
CA MET A 101 15.20 4.95 3.66
C MET A 101 14.81 6.37 3.28
N GLU A 102 15.01 6.77 2.02
CA GLU A 102 14.61 8.10 1.56
C GLU A 102 13.10 8.32 1.63
N ALA A 103 12.30 7.32 1.25
CA ALA A 103 10.84 7.37 1.41
C ALA A 103 10.43 7.55 2.87
N ASN A 104 11.03 6.77 3.78
CA ASN A 104 10.72 6.84 5.20
C ASN A 104 11.13 8.19 5.82
N LYS A 105 12.30 8.73 5.46
CA LYS A 105 12.73 10.08 5.87
C LYS A 105 11.81 11.17 5.33
N THR A 106 11.33 11.04 4.10
CA THR A 106 10.38 12.00 3.49
C THR A 106 9.12 12.14 4.35
N VAL A 107 8.53 11.02 4.77
CA VAL A 107 7.36 11.02 5.67
C VAL A 107 7.73 11.65 7.02
N GLN A 108 8.83 11.23 7.64
CA GLN A 108 9.27 11.78 8.94
C GLN A 108 9.44 13.30 8.90
N TYR A 109 10.14 13.84 7.89
CA TYR A 109 10.35 15.28 7.75
C TYR A 109 9.03 16.04 7.56
N ALA A 110 8.14 15.51 6.72
CA ALA A 110 6.84 16.13 6.47
C ALA A 110 5.97 16.17 7.73
N LEU A 111 5.89 15.05 8.45
CA LEU A 111 5.13 14.92 9.70
C LEU A 111 5.69 15.85 10.79
N LEU A 112 6.99 15.77 11.08
CA LEU A 112 7.62 16.59 12.12
C LEU A 112 7.43 18.09 11.84
N ASN A 113 7.60 18.53 10.60
CA ASN A 113 7.38 19.93 10.25
C ASN A 113 5.90 20.31 10.24
N GLY A 114 4.98 19.38 9.94
CA GLY A 114 3.55 19.56 10.14
C GLY A 114 3.24 19.87 11.60
N TRP A 115 3.65 18.99 12.51
CA TRP A 115 3.41 19.14 13.94
C TRP A 115 4.04 20.41 14.53
N ARG A 116 5.20 20.84 14.03
CA ARG A 116 5.81 22.12 14.42
C ARG A 116 4.93 23.31 14.03
N ARG A 117 4.32 23.29 12.84
CA ARG A 117 3.39 24.35 12.38
C ARG A 117 2.08 24.34 13.16
N ASP A 118 1.60 23.14 13.50
CA ASP A 118 0.35 22.95 14.24
C ASP A 118 0.53 23.20 15.75
N GLY A 119 1.78 23.27 16.23
CA GLY A 119 2.14 23.50 17.63
C GLY A 119 2.15 22.23 18.50
N ALA A 120 1.74 21.08 17.98
CA ALA A 120 1.75 19.81 18.69
C ALA A 120 1.79 18.60 17.75
N ALA A 121 2.38 17.49 18.21
CA ALA A 121 2.22 16.18 17.59
C ALA A 121 0.95 15.47 18.08
N PRO A 122 0.39 14.52 17.30
CA PRO A 122 -0.76 13.71 17.72
C PRO A 122 -0.54 13.00 19.06
N SER A 123 -1.62 12.78 19.81
CA SER A 123 -1.61 12.03 21.08
C SER A 123 -1.64 10.51 20.91
N ALA A 124 -1.48 10.02 19.67
CA ALA A 124 -1.45 8.59 19.38
C ALA A 124 -0.39 7.87 20.26
N PRO A 125 -0.68 6.64 20.73
CA PRO A 125 0.26 5.88 21.54
C PRO A 125 1.59 5.68 20.82
N ARG A 126 2.70 5.95 21.52
CA ARG A 126 4.05 5.68 21.03
C ARG A 126 4.37 4.20 21.20
N GLN A 127 4.93 3.60 20.16
CA GLN A 127 5.46 2.25 20.19
C GLN A 127 6.96 2.28 20.53
N SER A 128 7.43 1.31 21.32
CA SER A 128 8.86 1.17 21.62
C SER A 128 9.65 0.97 20.33
N LEU A 129 10.60 1.87 20.04
CA LEU A 129 11.49 1.70 18.89
C LEU A 129 12.31 0.40 19.01
N ARG A 130 12.76 0.07 20.22
CA ARG A 130 13.61 -1.10 20.46
C ARG A 130 12.81 -2.39 20.37
N ASP A 131 11.65 -2.45 21.03
CA ASP A 131 10.96 -3.71 21.29
C ASP A 131 9.85 -4.01 20.27
N VAL A 132 9.37 -2.99 19.55
CA VAL A 132 8.26 -3.15 18.58
C VAL A 132 8.73 -2.82 17.17
N ILE A 133 9.28 -1.61 16.95
CA ILE A 133 9.58 -1.16 15.58
C ILE A 133 10.78 -1.92 14.99
N ARG A 134 11.88 -2.09 15.73
CA ARG A 134 13.06 -2.81 15.22
C ARG A 134 12.77 -4.27 14.83
N PRO A 135 12.15 -5.12 15.67
CA PRO A 135 11.80 -6.49 15.28
C PRO A 135 10.86 -6.55 14.07
N ARG A 136 9.91 -5.61 13.98
CA ARG A 136 9.02 -5.49 12.83
C ARG A 136 9.79 -5.16 11.56
N LEU A 137 10.76 -4.24 11.62
CA LEU A 137 11.63 -3.90 10.49
C LEU A 137 12.45 -5.11 10.02
N ASP A 138 12.95 -5.95 10.93
CA ASP A 138 13.70 -7.15 10.58
C ASP A 138 12.82 -8.17 9.83
N THR A 139 11.57 -8.36 10.28
CA THR A 139 10.60 -9.24 9.60
C THR A 139 10.23 -8.69 8.22
N LEU A 140 9.97 -7.38 8.13
CA LEU A 140 9.66 -6.72 6.86
C LEU A 140 10.83 -6.77 5.89
N GLN A 141 12.07 -6.66 6.38
CA GLN A 141 13.26 -6.80 5.56
C GLN A 141 13.32 -8.17 4.88
N ALA A 142 13.12 -9.26 5.62
CA ALA A 142 13.10 -10.61 5.06
C ALA A 142 11.95 -10.78 4.03
N SER A 143 10.77 -10.26 4.34
CA SER A 143 9.62 -10.29 3.42
C SER A 143 9.88 -9.51 2.13
N ILE A 144 10.52 -8.34 2.20
CA ILE A 144 10.89 -7.55 1.02
C ILE A 144 11.93 -8.30 0.18
N LEU A 145 12.95 -8.90 0.79
CA LEU A 145 13.94 -9.69 0.06
C LEU A 145 13.30 -10.90 -0.66
N ALA A 146 12.38 -11.60 0.01
CA ALA A 146 11.61 -12.66 -0.62
C ALA A 146 10.76 -12.14 -1.81
N GLY A 147 10.07 -11.01 -1.63
CA GLY A 147 9.30 -10.39 -2.71
C GLY A 147 10.17 -9.94 -3.89
N LEU A 148 11.38 -9.44 -3.65
CA LEU A 148 12.33 -9.08 -4.71
C LEU A 148 12.79 -10.29 -5.51
N ARG A 149 13.02 -11.44 -4.85
CA ARG A 149 13.30 -12.74 -5.48
C ARG A 149 12.11 -13.19 -6.32
N ASP A 150 10.92 -13.20 -5.73
CA ASP A 150 9.72 -13.78 -6.36
C ASP A 150 9.26 -12.96 -7.59
N THR A 151 9.59 -11.66 -7.62
CA THR A 151 9.27 -10.76 -8.73
C THR A 151 10.44 -10.55 -9.70
N ALA A 152 11.54 -11.31 -9.58
CA ALA A 152 12.77 -11.05 -10.34
C ALA A 152 12.59 -11.06 -11.88
N SER A 153 11.74 -11.94 -12.42
CA SER A 153 11.44 -11.96 -13.86
C SER A 153 10.58 -10.77 -14.28
N LEU A 154 9.56 -10.44 -13.49
CA LEU A 154 8.64 -9.32 -13.72
C LEU A 154 9.38 -7.98 -13.69
N ARG A 155 10.38 -7.83 -12.82
CA ARG A 155 11.20 -6.63 -12.69
C ARG A 155 12.06 -6.31 -13.92
N ARG A 156 12.22 -7.30 -14.82
CA ARG A 156 12.93 -7.20 -16.12
C ARG A 156 11.96 -7.15 -17.32
N ALA A 157 10.65 -7.17 -17.07
CA ALA A 157 9.64 -7.12 -18.11
C ALA A 157 9.46 -5.68 -18.65
N PRO A 158 9.11 -5.50 -19.93
CA PRO A 158 8.93 -4.17 -20.52
C PRO A 158 7.86 -3.31 -19.82
N ASP A 159 6.84 -3.94 -19.25
CA ASP A 159 5.73 -3.27 -18.57
C ASP A 159 5.93 -3.13 -17.06
N CYS A 160 7.11 -3.47 -16.52
CA CYS A 160 7.39 -3.45 -15.08
C CYS A 160 6.97 -2.14 -14.42
N GLN A 161 7.30 -0.99 -15.04
CA GLN A 161 7.00 0.32 -14.46
C GLN A 161 5.49 0.54 -14.30
N ALA A 162 4.71 0.14 -15.31
CA ALA A 162 3.26 0.24 -15.26
C ALA A 162 2.69 -0.72 -14.20
N GLN A 163 3.17 -1.96 -14.14
CA GLN A 163 2.68 -2.96 -13.17
C GLN A 163 3.02 -2.58 -11.74
N ALA A 164 4.23 -2.10 -11.47
CA ALA A 164 4.64 -1.62 -10.15
C ALA A 164 3.81 -0.41 -9.71
N ALA A 165 3.53 0.54 -10.60
CA ALA A 165 2.67 1.69 -10.31
C ALA A 165 1.21 1.29 -10.05
N ILE A 166 0.67 0.32 -10.81
CA ILE A 166 -0.67 -0.24 -10.57
C ILE A 166 -0.73 -0.89 -9.19
N ALA A 167 0.28 -1.70 -8.84
CA ALA A 167 0.38 -2.32 -7.51
C ALA A 167 0.51 -1.28 -6.39
N ALA A 168 1.31 -0.23 -6.55
CA ALA A 168 1.41 0.88 -5.61
C ALA A 168 0.06 1.57 -5.41
N GLY A 169 -0.67 1.85 -6.49
CA GLY A 169 -2.02 2.41 -6.42
C GLY A 169 -3.02 1.48 -5.74
N GLN A 170 -2.94 0.18 -5.97
CA GLN A 170 -3.77 -0.83 -5.30
C GLN A 170 -3.48 -0.85 -3.79
N VAL A 171 -2.21 -1.03 -3.39
CA VAL A 171 -1.80 -1.10 -1.99
C VAL A 171 -2.10 0.20 -1.25
N ALA A 172 -1.92 1.35 -1.90
CA ALA A 172 -2.29 2.63 -1.30
C ALA A 172 -3.78 2.71 -0.95
N ARG A 173 -4.67 2.18 -1.81
CA ARG A 173 -6.11 2.07 -1.50
C ARG A 173 -6.39 1.07 -0.39
N GLU A 174 -5.81 -0.12 -0.45
CA GLU A 174 -5.98 -1.17 0.56
C GLU A 174 -5.58 -0.70 1.96
N ARG A 175 -4.52 0.10 2.05
CA ARG A 175 -3.98 0.63 3.31
C ARG A 175 -4.54 2.00 3.68
N SER A 176 -5.43 2.57 2.86
CA SER A 176 -5.95 3.94 3.04
C SER A 176 -4.83 4.98 3.22
N LEU A 177 -3.76 4.86 2.42
CA LEU A 177 -2.63 5.80 2.48
C LEU A 177 -3.08 7.19 2.01
N ASP A 178 -2.74 8.21 2.80
CA ASP A 178 -2.93 9.59 2.41
C ASP A 178 -1.99 10.01 1.27
N ALA A 179 -2.10 11.26 0.82
CA ALA A 179 -1.28 11.78 -0.27
C ALA A 179 0.23 11.74 0.03
N LEU A 180 0.65 12.02 1.27
CA LEU A 180 2.05 11.99 1.68
C LEU A 180 2.60 10.57 1.59
N HIS A 181 1.89 9.61 2.18
CA HIS A 181 2.27 8.21 2.18
C HIS A 181 2.25 7.59 0.80
N ARG A 182 1.30 8.00 -0.06
CA ARG A 182 1.25 7.54 -1.45
C ARG A 182 2.46 8.02 -2.25
N VAL A 183 2.81 9.30 -2.18
CA VAL A 183 4.01 9.84 -2.86
C VAL A 183 5.28 9.19 -2.30
N ALA A 184 5.35 8.95 -0.99
CA ALA A 184 6.48 8.25 -0.40
C ALA A 184 6.53 6.77 -0.82
N LEU A 185 5.39 6.10 -1.06
CA LEU A 185 5.36 4.75 -1.61
C LEU A 185 5.85 4.73 -3.06
N ASP A 186 5.48 5.72 -3.88
CA ASP A 186 6.02 5.86 -5.24
C ASP A 186 7.56 6.00 -5.17
N ARG A 187 8.08 6.84 -4.26
CA ARG A 187 9.53 6.96 -3.98
C ARG A 187 10.14 5.63 -3.54
N ALA A 188 9.45 4.84 -2.71
CA ALA A 188 9.90 3.55 -2.22
C ALA A 188 10.02 2.51 -3.35
N THR A 189 9.20 2.62 -4.39
CA THR A 189 9.21 1.70 -5.55
C THR A 189 10.16 2.10 -6.69
N ALA A 190 10.86 3.23 -6.57
CA ALA A 190 11.56 3.90 -7.66
C ALA A 190 12.53 3.00 -8.47
N ARG A 191 13.26 2.10 -7.80
CA ARG A 191 14.22 1.17 -8.43
C ARG A 191 13.80 -0.29 -8.37
N LEU A 192 12.50 -0.59 -8.30
CA LEU A 192 12.03 -1.97 -8.47
C LEU A 192 12.31 -2.49 -9.89
N CYS A 193 12.07 -1.69 -10.91
CA CYS A 193 12.29 -2.12 -12.29
C CYS A 193 13.75 -1.95 -12.70
N VAL A 194 14.33 -3.02 -13.26
CA VAL A 194 15.70 -3.01 -13.77
C VAL A 194 15.65 -2.89 -15.30
N LYS A 195 16.38 -1.92 -15.87
CA LYS A 195 16.56 -1.86 -17.32
C LYS A 195 17.47 -3.02 -17.73
N ARG A 196 17.08 -3.72 -18.80
CA ARG A 196 17.99 -4.66 -19.48
C ARG A 196 19.09 -3.89 -20.20
#